data_AF-A0A554L972-F1
#
_entry.id   AF-A0A554L972-F1
#
_cell.length_a   1.000
_cell.length_b   1.000
_cell.length_c   1.000
_cell.angle_alpha   90.00
_cell.angle_beta   90.00
_cell.angle_gamma   90.00
#
_symmetry.space_group_name_H-M   'P 1'
#
loop_
_entity.id
_entity.type
_entity.pdbx_description
1 polymer ?
#
loop_
_entity_poly.entity_id
_entity_poly.type
_entity_poly.pdbx_seq_one_letter_code
_entity_poly.pdbx_strand_id
1 'polypeptide(L)'
;MKIKINGFTLIEVLVVIAVIVSITAVSGGYWAAGIKKGRNTERKSDLALYKVALENYASANNSYYPSAVTTKRLSVFCASYLALYIPDCPEDSYYGNDNTLVYNYQAYGGNPLEVDGDPTALRWVMWSKLETTSKIWVSCSNGKSGEMDSVGFAVSDANCPL
;
A
#
# COMPACT_ATOMS: atom_id res chain seq x y z
N MET A 1 -55.64 25.84 10.54
CA MET A 1 -55.24 24.42 10.55
C MET A 1 -54.31 24.21 11.75
N LYS A 2 -54.75 23.54 12.82
CA LYS A 2 -53.93 23.35 14.03
C LYS A 2 -53.09 22.09 13.88
N ILE A 3 -51.77 22.23 13.91
CA ILE A 3 -50.83 21.11 13.90
C ILE A 3 -50.85 20.50 15.31
N LYS A 4 -51.31 19.24 15.44
CA LYS A 4 -51.16 18.47 16.69
C LYS A 4 -49.74 17.97 16.78
N ILE A 5 -49.01 18.43 17.78
CA ILE A 5 -47.67 17.95 18.10
C ILE A 5 -47.86 16.77 19.06
N ASN A 6 -47.73 15.54 18.55
CA ASN A 6 -47.71 14.34 19.37
C ASN A 6 -46.28 14.19 19.93
N GLY A 7 -46.10 14.44 21.22
CA GLY A 7 -44.82 14.23 21.90
C GLY A 7 -44.59 12.75 22.24
N PHE A 8 -43.33 12.33 22.25
CA PHE A 8 -42.92 11.00 22.73
C PHE A 8 -43.19 10.85 24.23
N THR A 9 -43.52 9.64 24.65
CA THR A 9 -43.68 9.32 26.08
C THR A 9 -42.32 9.23 26.77
N LEU A 10 -42.30 9.51 28.08
CA LEU A 10 -41.07 9.47 28.88
C LEU A 10 -40.46 8.05 28.89
N ILE A 11 -41.31 7.02 28.87
CA ILE A 11 -40.89 5.62 28.80
C ILE A 11 -40.28 5.27 27.44
N GLU A 12 -40.78 5.81 26.32
CA GLU A 12 -40.20 5.58 24.99
C GLU A 12 -38.78 6.13 24.91
N VAL A 13 -38.57 7.35 25.41
CA VAL A 13 -37.23 7.94 25.42
C VAL A 13 -36.28 7.14 26.32
N LEU A 14 -36.77 6.63 27.46
CA LEU A 14 -36.01 5.78 28.39
C LEU A 14 -35.57 4.44 27.78
N VAL A 15 -36.45 3.80 27.02
CA VAL A 15 -36.12 2.54 26.34
C VAL A 15 -35.11 2.78 25.22
N VAL A 16 -35.28 3.85 24.44
CA VAL A 16 -34.36 4.17 23.33
C VAL A 16 -32.96 4.46 23.84
N ILE A 17 -32.80 5.26 24.91
CA ILE A 17 -31.47 5.47 25.50
C ILE A 17 -30.89 4.19 26.10
N ALA A 18 -31.70 3.31 26.70
CA ALA A 18 -31.22 2.02 27.18
C ALA A 18 -30.71 1.11 26.05
N VAL A 19 -31.37 1.14 24.88
CA VAL A 19 -30.93 0.41 23.68
C VAL A 19 -29.65 1.03 23.09
N ILE A 20 -29.58 2.36 22.99
CA ILE A 20 -28.37 3.05 22.48
C ILE A 20 -27.17 2.77 23.40
N VAL A 21 -27.34 2.86 24.72
CA VAL A 21 -26.29 2.57 25.70
C VAL A 21 -25.82 1.11 25.61
N SER A 22 -26.75 0.16 25.46
CA SER A 22 -26.38 -1.25 25.37
C SER A 22 -25.62 -1.59 24.08
N ILE A 23 -26.01 -1.03 22.92
CA ILE A 23 -25.30 -1.26 21.65
C ILE A 23 -23.95 -0.54 21.64
N THR A 24 -23.91 0.70 22.13
CA THR A 24 -22.67 1.49 22.15
C THR A 24 -21.59 0.87 23.05
N ALA A 25 -21.98 0.29 24.19
CA ALA A 25 -21.07 -0.43 25.09
C ALA A 25 -20.31 -1.58 24.41
N VAL A 26 -20.89 -2.23 23.40
CA VAL A 26 -20.26 -3.38 22.71
C VAL A 26 -19.50 -2.95 21.44
N SER A 27 -19.86 -1.80 20.86
CA SER A 27 -19.36 -1.36 19.55
C SER A 27 -17.95 -0.73 19.53
N GLY A 28 -17.38 -0.35 20.67
CA GLY A 28 -16.20 0.52 20.76
C GLY A 28 -14.84 -0.05 20.28
N GLY A 29 -14.73 -1.36 20.02
CA GLY A 29 -13.42 -2.01 19.83
C GLY A 29 -12.97 -2.32 18.39
N TYR A 30 -13.87 -2.32 17.40
CA TYR A 30 -13.60 -3.03 16.12
C TYR A 30 -13.19 -2.15 14.93
N TRP A 31 -13.26 -0.82 15.05
CA TRP A 31 -13.09 0.10 13.92
C TRP A 31 -11.63 0.19 13.44
N ALA A 32 -10.67 0.21 14.36
CA ALA A 32 -9.27 0.40 14.01
C ALA A 32 -8.71 -0.74 13.14
N ALA A 33 -9.11 -1.99 13.42
CA ALA A 33 -8.66 -3.14 12.65
C ALA A 33 -9.23 -3.14 11.22
N GLY A 34 -10.49 -2.73 11.04
CA GLY A 34 -11.13 -2.63 9.73
C GLY A 34 -10.44 -1.58 8.84
N ILE A 35 -10.14 -0.41 9.40
CA ILE A 35 -9.44 0.66 8.66
C ILE A 35 -8.03 0.20 8.25
N LYS A 36 -7.28 -0.43 9.15
CA LYS A 36 -5.94 -0.98 8.85
C LYS A 36 -5.99 -2.03 7.72
N LYS A 37 -7.01 -2.88 7.71
CA LYS A 37 -7.22 -3.84 6.61
C LYS A 37 -7.54 -3.12 5.29
N GLY A 38 -8.38 -2.08 5.33
CA GLY A 38 -8.67 -1.24 4.16
C GLY A 38 -7.41 -0.64 3.54
N ARG A 39 -6.55 -0.04 4.37
CA ARG A 39 -5.26 0.50 3.91
C ARG A 39 -4.30 -0.57 3.42
N ASN A 40 -4.28 -1.76 4.03
CA ASN A 40 -3.48 -2.87 3.48
C ASN A 40 -3.95 -3.30 2.08
N THR A 41 -5.26 -3.24 1.79
CA THR A 41 -5.79 -3.48 0.44
C THR A 41 -5.37 -2.38 -0.52
N GLU A 42 -5.42 -1.12 -0.09
CA GLU A 42 -4.90 0.04 -0.83
C GLU A 42 -3.43 -0.16 -1.21
N ARG A 43 -2.55 -0.48 -0.24
CA ARG A 43 -1.13 -0.79 -0.49
C ARG A 43 -0.90 -1.87 -1.54
N LYS A 44 -1.68 -2.96 -1.48
CA LYS A 44 -1.57 -4.06 -2.45
C LYS A 44 -2.02 -3.61 -3.84
N SER A 45 -3.06 -2.78 -3.92
CA SER A 45 -3.54 -2.17 -5.16
C SER A 45 -2.50 -1.21 -5.75
N ASP A 46 -1.91 -0.35 -4.94
CA ASP A 46 -0.91 0.63 -5.40
C ASP A 46 0.35 -0.06 -5.92
N LEU A 47 0.83 -1.08 -5.22
CA LEU A 47 1.92 -1.91 -5.73
C LEU A 47 1.54 -2.63 -7.04
N ALA A 48 0.30 -3.07 -7.20
CA ALA A 48 -0.15 -3.65 -8.48
C ALA A 48 -0.17 -2.61 -9.62
N LEU A 49 -0.52 -1.34 -9.34
CA LEU A 49 -0.43 -0.26 -10.31
C LEU A 49 1.02 0.00 -10.73
N TYR A 50 1.93 0.08 -9.76
CA TYR A 50 3.36 0.21 -10.05
C TYR A 50 3.92 -0.96 -10.85
N LYS A 51 3.47 -2.19 -10.58
CA LYS A 51 3.82 -3.36 -11.40
C LYS A 51 3.51 -3.09 -12.87
N VAL A 52 2.26 -2.71 -13.17
CA VAL A 52 1.83 -2.44 -14.55
C VAL A 52 2.66 -1.31 -15.16
N ALA A 53 2.98 -0.26 -14.41
CA ALA A 53 3.83 0.83 -14.88
C ALA A 53 5.26 0.35 -15.23
N LEU A 54 5.84 -0.52 -14.42
CA LEU A 54 7.16 -1.12 -14.66
C LEU A 54 7.15 -2.03 -15.90
N GLU A 55 6.09 -2.82 -16.10
CA GLU A 55 5.93 -3.63 -17.32
C GLU A 55 5.80 -2.76 -18.58
N ASN A 56 5.05 -1.64 -18.48
CA ASN A 56 4.92 -0.68 -19.57
C ASN A 56 6.26 0.01 -19.86
N TYR A 57 7.01 0.39 -18.82
CA TYR A 57 8.36 0.93 -18.97
C TYR A 57 9.26 -0.08 -19.71
N ALA A 58 9.29 -1.34 -19.26
CA ALA A 58 10.12 -2.37 -19.88
C ALA A 58 9.75 -2.61 -21.34
N SER A 59 8.44 -2.60 -21.66
CA SER A 59 7.96 -2.73 -23.03
C SER A 59 8.47 -1.62 -23.95
N ALA A 60 8.67 -0.41 -23.41
CA ALA A 60 9.25 0.73 -24.15
C ALA A 60 10.78 0.75 -24.17
N ASN A 61 11.45 0.00 -23.29
CA ASN A 61 12.88 0.05 -23.05
C ASN A 61 13.56 -1.31 -23.23
N ASN A 62 13.27 -2.01 -24.35
CA ASN A 62 13.90 -3.27 -24.72
C ASN A 62 13.82 -4.36 -23.64
N SER A 63 12.70 -4.43 -22.90
CA SER A 63 12.47 -5.35 -21.79
C SER A 63 13.36 -5.11 -20.56
N TYR A 64 13.99 -3.94 -20.46
CA TYR A 64 14.73 -3.52 -19.27
C TYR A 64 13.90 -2.59 -18.39
N TYR A 65 14.00 -2.81 -17.08
CA TYR A 65 13.38 -2.01 -16.05
C TYR A 65 14.28 -0.83 -15.66
N PRO A 66 13.73 0.23 -15.05
CA PRO A 66 14.53 1.33 -14.54
C PRO A 66 15.33 0.86 -13.33
N SER A 67 16.66 0.99 -13.39
CA SER A 67 17.57 0.56 -12.33
C SER A 67 17.39 1.37 -11.05
N ALA A 68 17.66 0.74 -9.91
CA ALA A 68 17.62 1.38 -8.60
C ALA A 68 18.77 0.82 -7.75
N VAL A 69 19.89 1.55 -7.76
CA VAL A 69 21.19 1.14 -7.20
C VAL A 69 21.07 0.81 -5.71
N THR A 70 20.21 1.54 -5.03
CA THR A 70 19.81 1.30 -3.64
C THR A 70 18.30 1.17 -3.56
N THR A 71 17.79 0.64 -2.46
CA THR A 71 16.35 0.72 -2.18
C THR A 71 15.87 2.16 -2.26
N LYS A 72 14.84 2.40 -3.08
CA LYS A 72 14.20 3.69 -3.27
C LYS A 72 12.76 3.64 -2.77
N ARG A 73 12.28 4.82 -2.35
CA ARG A 73 10.86 5.03 -2.13
C ARG A 73 10.18 5.22 -3.48
N LEU A 74 9.24 4.34 -3.79
CA LEU A 74 8.63 4.24 -5.11
C LEU A 74 7.82 5.49 -5.47
N SER A 75 7.20 6.17 -4.50
CA SER A 75 6.50 7.45 -4.74
C SER A 75 7.42 8.54 -5.32
N VAL A 76 8.66 8.63 -4.83
CA VAL A 76 9.65 9.62 -5.32
C VAL A 76 10.34 9.13 -6.59
N PHE A 77 10.72 7.85 -6.62
CA PHE A 77 11.36 7.25 -7.79
C PHE A 77 10.46 7.33 -9.03
N CYS A 78 9.16 7.10 -8.83
CA CYS A 78 8.17 7.18 -9.89
C CYS A 78 8.08 8.58 -10.51
N ALA A 79 8.11 9.64 -9.69
CA ALA A 79 8.00 11.00 -10.18
C ALA A 79 9.13 11.37 -11.15
N SER A 80 10.31 10.77 -10.99
CA SER A 80 11.46 11.01 -11.86
C SER A 80 11.48 10.11 -13.09
N TYR A 81 11.10 8.83 -12.96
CA TYR A 81 11.41 7.81 -13.99
C TYR A 81 10.19 7.04 -14.52
N LEU A 82 9.05 7.08 -13.83
CA LEU A 82 7.83 6.35 -14.22
C LEU A 82 6.65 7.25 -14.56
N ALA A 83 6.75 8.56 -14.43
CA ALA A 83 5.65 9.51 -14.64
C ALA A 83 5.01 9.45 -16.04
N LEU A 84 5.68 8.88 -17.04
CA LEU A 84 5.12 8.63 -18.37
C LEU A 84 4.26 7.36 -18.47
N TYR A 85 4.40 6.44 -17.51
CA TYR A 85 3.81 5.10 -17.54
C TYR A 85 2.74 4.88 -16.47
N ILE A 86 2.60 5.83 -15.54
CA ILE A 86 1.55 5.87 -14.51
C ILE A 86 1.10 7.33 -14.33
N PRO A 87 -0.21 7.61 -14.26
CA PRO A 87 -0.72 8.99 -14.23
C PRO A 87 -0.33 9.74 -12.95
N ASP A 88 -0.30 9.04 -11.82
CA ASP A 88 0.08 9.58 -10.52
C ASP A 88 1.02 8.58 -9.82
N CYS A 89 1.88 9.08 -8.94
CA CYS A 89 2.77 8.25 -8.12
C CYS A 89 2.19 8.09 -6.72
N PRO A 90 1.34 7.07 -6.47
CA PRO A 90 0.68 6.91 -5.17
C PRO A 90 1.68 6.75 -4.04
N GLU A 91 1.40 7.45 -2.95
CA GLU A 91 2.08 7.31 -1.66
C GLU A 91 1.08 6.76 -0.65
N ASP A 92 1.58 6.00 0.32
CA ASP A 92 0.73 5.40 1.34
C ASP A 92 -0.12 6.46 2.06
N SER A 93 -1.44 6.25 2.11
CA SER A 93 -2.39 7.19 2.72
C SER A 93 -2.12 7.46 4.20
N TYR A 94 -1.33 6.61 4.87
CA TYR A 94 -0.94 6.77 6.27
C TYR A 94 0.55 7.13 6.46
N TYR A 95 1.29 7.40 5.38
CA TYR A 95 2.70 7.77 5.43
C TYR A 95 2.98 9.00 6.32
N GLY A 96 2.10 10.01 6.27
CA GLY A 96 2.23 11.22 7.10
C GLY A 96 2.12 10.96 8.61
N ASN A 97 1.55 9.82 9.01
CA ASN A 97 1.37 9.42 10.40
C ASN A 97 2.42 8.38 10.83
N ASP A 98 2.81 7.49 9.90
CA ASP A 98 3.85 6.48 10.10
C ASP A 98 4.73 6.43 8.85
N ASN A 99 5.90 7.07 8.94
CA ASN A 99 6.87 7.16 7.85
C ASN A 99 7.57 5.83 7.53
N THR A 100 7.28 4.75 8.26
CA THR A 100 7.76 3.40 7.94
C THR A 100 6.86 2.69 6.93
N LEU A 101 5.66 3.22 6.67
CA LEU A 101 4.73 2.72 5.67
C LEU A 101 5.08 3.31 4.31
N VAL A 102 6.12 2.73 3.71
CA VAL A 102 6.64 3.16 2.41
C VAL A 102 6.59 2.02 1.41
N TYR A 103 6.31 2.37 0.16
CA TYR A 103 6.52 1.50 -0.99
C TYR A 103 8.00 1.51 -1.33
N ASN A 104 8.68 0.41 -1.06
CA ASN A 104 10.08 0.23 -1.37
C ASN A 104 10.22 -0.43 -2.74
N TYR A 105 11.26 -0.03 -3.46
CA TYR A 105 11.61 -0.56 -4.76
C TYR A 105 13.12 -0.75 -4.85
N GLN A 106 13.54 -1.88 -5.38
CA GLN A 106 14.93 -2.13 -5.73
C GLN A 106 14.96 -2.90 -7.03
N ALA A 107 15.86 -2.49 -7.91
CA ALA A 107 16.02 -3.09 -9.23
C ALA A 107 17.50 -3.15 -9.54
N TYR A 108 17.93 -4.31 -10.00
CA TYR A 108 19.33 -4.60 -10.26
C TYR A 108 19.47 -5.07 -11.70
N GLY A 109 20.39 -4.47 -12.43
CA GLY A 109 20.79 -4.95 -13.73
C GLY A 109 22.14 -5.62 -13.73
N GLY A 110 22.57 -6.04 -14.91
CA GLY A 110 23.85 -6.74 -15.06
C GLY A 110 25.06 -5.81 -14.99
N ASN A 111 24.88 -4.49 -14.88
CA ASN A 111 25.95 -3.52 -15.00
C ASN A 111 26.31 -2.91 -13.62
N PRO A 112 27.56 -3.01 -13.16
CA PRO A 112 27.98 -2.40 -11.88
C PRO A 112 28.11 -0.87 -11.90
N LEU A 113 27.88 -0.20 -13.04
CA LEU A 113 27.93 1.27 -13.19
C LEU A 113 26.54 1.91 -13.34
N GLU A 114 25.49 1.25 -12.85
CA GLU A 114 24.12 1.72 -12.98
C GLU A 114 23.89 3.05 -12.26
N VAL A 115 23.23 3.99 -12.96
CA VAL A 115 22.66 5.20 -12.37
C VAL A 115 21.16 4.98 -12.24
N ASP A 116 20.55 5.45 -11.15
CA ASP A 116 19.11 5.30 -10.93
C ASP A 116 18.30 5.78 -12.14
N GLY A 117 17.37 4.94 -12.61
CA GLY A 117 16.50 5.23 -13.75
C GLY A 117 17.01 4.73 -15.09
N ASP A 118 18.28 4.30 -15.20
CA ASP A 118 18.79 3.74 -16.45
C ASP A 118 18.02 2.45 -16.82
N PRO A 119 17.68 2.23 -18.10
CA PRO A 119 16.98 1.04 -18.58
C PRO A 119 17.94 -0.16 -18.69
N THR A 120 18.50 -0.62 -17.58
CA THR A 120 19.45 -1.74 -17.54
C THR A 120 19.02 -2.87 -16.62
N ALA A 121 18.03 -2.63 -15.74
CA ALA A 121 17.64 -3.63 -14.76
C ALA A 121 16.91 -4.79 -15.42
N LEU A 122 17.33 -6.01 -15.07
CA LEU A 122 16.72 -7.25 -15.57
C LEU A 122 15.60 -7.74 -14.65
N ARG A 123 15.64 -7.30 -13.40
CA ARG A 123 14.72 -7.73 -12.36
C ARG A 123 14.49 -6.60 -11.36
N TRP A 124 13.31 -6.63 -10.77
CA TRP A 124 12.94 -5.75 -9.68
C TRP A 124 12.18 -6.52 -8.59
N VAL A 125 12.24 -5.97 -7.39
CA VAL A 125 11.45 -6.36 -6.22
C VAL A 125 10.90 -5.09 -5.59
N MET A 126 9.62 -5.11 -5.26
CA MET A 126 8.98 -4.04 -4.49
C MET A 126 8.22 -4.61 -3.31
N TRP A 127 8.13 -3.84 -2.23
CA TRP A 127 7.48 -4.31 -1.02
C TRP A 127 6.97 -3.17 -0.15
N SER A 128 6.00 -3.51 0.70
CA SER A 128 5.46 -2.62 1.72
C SER A 128 5.14 -3.38 3.01
N LYS A 129 5.30 -2.71 4.15
CA LYS A 129 4.83 -3.21 5.44
C LYS A 129 3.30 -3.25 5.49
N LEU A 130 2.75 -4.24 6.18
CA LEU A 130 1.31 -4.36 6.46
C LEU A 130 1.02 -3.93 7.90
N GLU A 131 -0.07 -3.22 8.13
CA GLU A 131 -0.39 -2.63 9.45
C GLU A 131 -1.00 -3.62 10.46
N THR A 132 -1.50 -4.76 9.98
CA THR A 132 -2.26 -5.71 10.81
C THR A 132 -1.39 -6.82 11.39
N THR A 133 -0.18 -6.98 10.90
CA THR A 133 0.71 -8.13 11.14
C THR A 133 2.16 -7.68 11.06
N SER A 134 3.11 -8.42 11.64
CA SER A 134 4.56 -8.22 11.42
C SER A 134 5.03 -8.73 10.04
N LYS A 135 4.19 -8.55 9.02
CA LYS A 135 4.41 -9.04 7.67
C LYS A 135 4.56 -7.88 6.69
N ILE A 136 5.21 -8.17 5.58
CA ILE A 136 5.30 -7.31 4.41
C ILE A 136 4.59 -7.98 3.24
N TRP A 137 4.08 -7.19 2.32
CA TRP A 137 3.66 -7.65 1.00
C TRP A 137 4.80 -7.41 0.03
N VAL A 138 5.19 -8.44 -0.71
CA VAL A 138 6.26 -8.39 -1.72
C VAL A 138 5.69 -8.70 -3.09
N SER A 139 6.18 -8.01 -4.11
CA SER A 139 5.91 -8.28 -5.50
C SER A 139 7.22 -8.25 -6.30
N CYS A 140 7.34 -9.14 -7.27
CA CYS A 140 8.56 -9.32 -8.06
C CYS A 140 8.28 -9.31 -9.57
N SER A 141 9.31 -8.95 -10.32
CA SER A 141 9.37 -9.02 -11.80
C SER A 141 9.05 -10.40 -12.40
N ASN A 142 9.28 -11.50 -11.68
CA ASN A 142 8.94 -12.86 -12.13
C ASN A 142 7.43 -13.20 -11.99
N GLY A 143 6.60 -12.22 -11.65
CA GLY A 143 5.17 -12.38 -11.48
C GLY A 143 4.73 -12.86 -10.10
N LYS A 144 5.64 -13.32 -9.23
CA LYS A 144 5.31 -13.73 -7.87
C LYS A 144 4.91 -12.53 -7.02
N SER A 145 3.93 -12.73 -6.14
CA SER A 145 3.56 -11.75 -5.12
C SER A 145 2.97 -12.48 -3.91
N GLY A 146 3.23 -11.98 -2.70
CA GLY A 146 2.85 -12.70 -1.49
C GLY A 146 3.22 -11.97 -0.20
N GLU A 147 2.74 -12.51 0.91
CA GLU A 147 3.10 -12.03 2.24
C GLU A 147 4.30 -12.80 2.78
N MET A 148 5.20 -12.10 3.46
CA MET A 148 6.30 -12.71 4.20
C MET A 148 6.57 -11.97 5.50
N ASP A 149 7.29 -12.60 6.42
CA ASP A 149 7.65 -11.96 7.68
C ASP A 149 8.62 -10.81 7.45
N SER A 150 8.44 -9.72 8.21
CA SER A 150 9.32 -8.54 8.10
C SER A 150 10.70 -8.78 8.73
N VAL A 151 10.82 -9.76 9.62
CA VAL A 151 12.05 -10.06 10.36
C VAL A 151 12.97 -10.88 9.46
N GLY A 152 14.20 -10.39 9.25
CA GLY A 152 15.18 -11.06 8.39
C GLY A 152 14.93 -10.84 6.89
N PHE A 153 13.96 -10.00 6.52
CA PHE A 153 13.78 -9.60 5.13
C PHE A 153 14.95 -8.74 4.66
N ALA A 154 15.61 -9.20 3.60
CA ALA A 154 16.63 -8.45 2.88
C ALA A 154 16.50 -8.75 1.39
N VAL A 155 16.73 -7.75 0.56
CA VAL A 155 16.80 -7.89 -0.89
C VAL A 155 18.26 -7.69 -1.29
N SER A 156 18.89 -8.76 -1.79
CA SER A 156 20.20 -8.69 -2.44
C SER A 156 19.99 -8.72 -3.95
N ASP A 157 20.56 -7.75 -4.65
CA ASP A 157 20.61 -7.71 -6.13
C ASP A 157 19.22 -7.89 -6.78
N ALA A 158 18.18 -7.33 -6.13
CA ALA A 158 16.78 -7.45 -6.54
C ALA A 158 16.33 -8.90 -6.84
N ASN A 159 16.89 -9.89 -6.15
CA ASN A 159 16.43 -11.27 -6.26
C ASN A 159 15.09 -11.45 -5.54
N CYS A 160 14.14 -12.13 -6.18
CA CYS A 160 12.83 -12.32 -5.59
C CYS A 160 12.92 -13.20 -4.32
N PRO A 161 12.44 -12.73 -3.17
CA PRO A 161 12.51 -13.47 -1.91
C PRO A 161 11.35 -14.47 -1.69
N LEU A 162 10.43 -14.58 -2.67
CA LEU A 162 9.27 -15.47 -2.69
C LEU A 162 9.49 -16.73 -3.54
#